data_AF-E9J9B3-F1
#
_entry.id   AF-E9J9B3-F1
#
_cell.length_a   1.000
_cell.length_b   1.000
_cell.length_c   1.000
_cell.angle_alpha   90.00
_cell.angle_beta   90.00
_cell.angle_gamma   90.00
#
_symmetry.space_group_name_H-M   'P 1'
#
loop_
_entity.id
_entity.type
_entity.pdbx_description
1 polymer ?
#
loop_
_entity_poly.entity_id
_entity_poly.type
_entity_poly.pdbx_seq_one_letter_code
_entity_poly.pdbx_strand_id
1 'polypeptide(L)'
;TKVKPHTVIRMCEILNDKMLKIIEKELIGQHPNTYTFTKNLAEQIIKDNGKDLPIAIIRPSIIGAANKDPFPGWIDNINGITGTVIFN
;
A
#
# COMPACT_ATOMS: atom_id res chain seq x y z
N THR A 1 -11.96 2.99 0.01
CA THR A 1 -12.03 4.24 0.80
C THR A 1 -13.32 4.98 0.50
N LYS A 2 -13.83 5.85 1.39
CA LYS A 2 -15.04 6.66 1.10
C LYS A 2 -14.78 7.82 0.13
N VAL A 3 -13.53 8.29 0.07
CA VAL A 3 -13.08 9.40 -0.80
C VAL A 3 -12.48 8.82 -2.09
N LYS A 4 -12.80 9.44 -3.23
CA LYS A 4 -12.28 9.05 -4.56
C LYS A 4 -10.76 9.25 -4.66
N PRO A 5 -10.01 8.40 -5.37
CA PRO A 5 -8.55 8.49 -5.43
C PRO A 5 -8.02 9.84 -5.91
N HIS A 6 -8.58 10.40 -6.98
CA HIS A 6 -8.16 11.71 -7.51
C HIS A 6 -8.31 12.83 -6.48
N THR A 7 -9.35 12.79 -5.64
CA THR A 7 -9.53 13.76 -4.57
C THR A 7 -8.44 13.62 -3.50
N VAL A 8 -8.10 12.38 -3.12
CA VAL A 8 -7.02 12.14 -2.15
C VAL A 8 -5.67 12.62 -2.70
N ILE A 9 -5.34 12.30 -3.95
CA ILE A 9 -4.11 12.77 -4.60
C ILE A 9 -4.08 14.30 -4.59
N ARG A 10 -5.19 14.93 -4.99
CA ARG A 10 -5.29 16.39 -5.01
C ARG A 10 -5.10 17.00 -3.62
N MET A 11 -5.67 16.39 -2.58
CA MET A 11 -5.46 16.83 -1.19
C MET A 11 -3.98 16.78 -0.80
N CYS A 12 -3.26 15.71 -1.17
CA CYS A 12 -1.82 15.60 -0.92
C CYS A 12 -0.98 16.64 -1.68
N GLU A 13 -1.44 17.10 -2.85
CA GLU A 13 -0.74 18.14 -3.64
C GLU A 13 -0.97 19.56 -3.12
N ILE A 14 -2.16 19.85 -2.58
CA ILE A 14 -2.56 21.22 -2.22
C ILE A 14 -2.41 21.55 -0.74
N LEU A 15 -2.52 20.54 0.13
CA LEU A 15 -2.47 20.74 1.57
C LEU A 15 -1.03 20.68 2.05
N ASN A 16 -0.68 21.56 2.99
CA ASN A 16 0.60 21.47 3.69
C ASN A 16 0.61 20.30 4.69
N ASP A 17 1.81 19.88 5.11
CA ASP A 17 2.02 18.74 6.00
C ASP A 17 1.23 18.83 7.32
N LYS A 18 1.06 20.04 7.84
CA LYS A 18 0.32 20.25 9.09
C LYS A 18 -1.16 19.92 8.91
N MET A 19 -1.77 20.35 7.81
CA MET A 19 -3.15 20.05 7.46
C MET A 19 -3.33 18.57 7.12
N LEU A 20 -2.40 17.97 6.39
CA LEU A 20 -2.42 16.54 6.06
C LEU A 20 -2.41 15.67 7.31
N LYS A 21 -1.54 15.96 8.28
CA LYS A 21 -1.48 15.24 9.56
C LYS A 21 -2.80 15.29 10.35
N ILE A 22 -3.55 16.38 10.24
CA ILE A 22 -4.85 16.50 10.92
C ILE A 22 -5.89 15.56 10.31
N ILE A 23 -5.90 15.43 8.99
CA ILE A 23 -6.89 14.61 8.26
C ILE A 23 -6.43 13.17 8.00
N GLU A 24 -5.16 12.87 8.24
CA GLU A 24 -4.51 11.59 7.91
C GLU A 24 -5.29 10.38 8.46
N LYS A 25 -5.68 10.43 9.74
CA LYS A 25 -6.41 9.33 10.38
C LYS A 25 -7.76 9.05 9.71
N GLU A 26 -8.48 10.10 9.33
CA GLU A 26 -9.77 9.98 8.64
C GLU A 26 -9.61 9.51 7.18
N LEU A 27 -8.54 9.93 6.52
CA LEU A 27 -8.21 9.47 5.16
C LEU A 27 -7.85 7.98 5.15
N ILE A 28 -6.95 7.55 6.04
CA ILE A 28 -6.51 6.15 6.16
C ILE A 28 -7.68 5.26 6.59
N GLY A 29 -8.53 5.73 7.50
CA GLY A 29 -9.73 5.01 7.94
C GLY A 29 -9.39 3.63 8.53
N GLN A 30 -9.92 2.56 7.93
CA GLN A 30 -9.76 1.18 8.42
C GLN A 30 -8.50 0.47 7.87
N HIS A 31 -7.70 1.15 7.05
CA HIS A 31 -6.51 0.55 6.48
C HIS A 31 -5.44 0.34 7.57
N PRO A 32 -4.85 -0.86 7.69
CA PRO A 32 -3.83 -1.15 8.73
C PRO A 32 -2.61 -0.22 8.69
N ASN A 33 -2.28 0.33 7.52
CA ASN A 33 -1.19 1.26 7.32
C ASN A 33 -1.38 2.07 6.02
N THR A 34 -0.56 3.09 5.83
CA THR A 34 -0.54 3.94 4.63
C THR A 34 -0.28 3.14 3.35
N TYR A 35 0.51 2.07 3.39
CA TYR A 35 0.76 1.21 2.23
C TYR A 35 -0.52 0.54 1.72
N THR A 36 -1.29 -0.10 2.61
CA THR A 36 -2.56 -0.75 2.25
C THR A 36 -3.59 0.26 1.76
N PHE A 37 -3.61 1.47 2.32
CA PHE A 37 -4.41 2.58 1.84
C PHE A 37 -4.02 2.99 0.42
N THR A 38 -2.74 3.26 0.16
CA THR A 38 -2.26 3.67 -1.16
C THR A 38 -2.47 2.59 -2.22
N LYS A 39 -2.27 1.31 -1.90
CA LYS A 39 -2.59 0.20 -2.83
C LYS A 39 -4.09 0.14 -3.15
N ASN A 40 -4.96 0.35 -2.15
CA ASN A 40 -6.40 0.41 -2.39
C ASN A 40 -6.78 1.58 -3.33
N LEU A 41 -6.14 2.75 -3.19
CA LEU A 41 -6.37 3.87 -4.11
C LEU A 41 -5.93 3.53 -5.54
N ALA A 42 -4.77 2.90 -5.71
CA ALA A 42 -4.28 2.49 -7.02
C ALA A 42 -5.22 1.48 -7.71
N GLU A 43 -5.71 0.47 -6.98
CA GLU A 43 -6.68 -0.49 -7.50
C GLU A 43 -7.99 0.19 -7.94
N GLN A 44 -8.46 1.21 -7.20
CA GLN A 44 -9.63 2.00 -7.58
C GLN A 44 -9.38 2.81 -8.88
N ILE A 45 -8.20 3.41 -9.03
CA ILE A 45 -7.83 4.13 -10.27
C ILE A 45 -7.83 3.17 -11.47
N ILE A 46 -7.27 1.97 -11.30
CA ILE A 46 -7.28 0.93 -12.33
C ILE A 46 -8.70 0.50 -12.66
N LYS A 47 -9.56 0.31 -11.65
CA LYS A 47 -10.97 -0.03 -11.86
C LYS A 47 -11.71 1.03 -12.68
N ASP A 48 -11.44 2.31 -12.42
CA ASP A 48 -12.13 3.42 -13.06
C ASP A 48 -11.62 3.68 -14.48
N ASN A 49 -10.32 3.52 -14.74
CA ASN A 49 -9.66 3.93 -16.00
C ASN A 49 -9.18 2.76 -16.88
N GLY A 50 -9.11 1.53 -16.36
CA GLY A 50 -8.48 0.39 -17.01
C GLY A 50 -9.38 -0.46 -17.91
N LYS A 51 -10.61 -0.04 -18.19
CA LYS A 51 -11.63 -0.86 -18.86
C LYS A 51 -11.25 -1.36 -20.25
N ASP A 52 -10.46 -0.57 -20.98
CA ASP A 52 -10.07 -0.88 -22.36
C ASP A 52 -8.65 -1.48 -22.47
N LEU A 53 -8.08 -1.90 -21.34
CA LEU A 53 -6.73 -2.45 -21.26
C LEU A 53 -6.79 -3.89 -20.70
N PRO A 54 -5.95 -4.82 -21.21
CA PRO A 54 -5.85 -6.17 -20.67
C PRO A 54 -5.10 -6.16 -19.33
N ILE A 55 -5.81 -5.84 -18.23
CA ILE A 55 -5.23 -5.68 -16.89
C ILE A 55 -5.69 -6.80 -15.96
N ALA A 56 -4.76 -7.38 -15.21
CA ALA A 56 -5.03 -8.27 -14.09
C ALA A 56 -4.41 -7.73 -12.79
N ILE A 57 -5.16 -7.79 -11.69
CA ILE A 57 -4.67 -7.43 -10.35
C ILE A 57 -4.47 -8.72 -9.55
N ILE A 58 -3.23 -9.00 -9.17
CA ILE A 58 -2.88 -10.15 -8.34
C ILE A 58 -2.69 -9.67 -6.89
N ARG A 59 -3.33 -10.34 -5.93
CA ARG A 59 -3.19 -10.08 -4.49
C ARG A 59 -2.48 -11.26 -3.82
N PRO A 60 -1.14 -11.26 -3.78
CA PRO A 60 -0.38 -12.33 -3.15
C PRO A 60 -0.58 -12.33 -1.62
N SER A 61 -0.25 -13.44 -0.98
CA SER A 61 -0.07 -13.50 0.47
C SER A 61 1.16 -12.71 0.91
N ILE A 62 1.37 -12.60 2.22
CA ILE A 62 2.62 -12.08 2.77
C ILE A 62 3.79 -12.91 2.26
N ILE A 63 4.81 -12.24 1.73
CA ILE A 63 6.03 -12.89 1.24
C ILE A 63 7.02 -12.93 2.41
N GLY A 64 7.45 -14.15 2.75
CA GLY A 64 8.45 -14.40 3.78
C GLY A 64 9.87 -14.41 3.20
N ALA A 65 10.78 -15.10 3.88
CA ALA A 65 12.16 -15.20 3.44
C ALA A 65 12.32 -15.93 2.11
N ALA A 66 13.34 -15.54 1.35
CA ALA A 66 13.73 -16.17 0.12
C ALA A 66 14.04 -17.65 0.34
N ASN A 67 13.52 -18.50 -0.52
CA ASN A 67 13.81 -19.93 -0.48
C ASN A 67 15.20 -20.26 -1.05
N LYS A 68 15.72 -19.46 -2.00
CA LYS A 68 16.97 -19.78 -2.70
C LYS A 68 17.84 -18.58 -3.06
N ASP A 69 17.30 -17.56 -3.73
CA ASP A 69 18.08 -16.41 -4.21
C ASP A 69 17.78 -15.17 -3.37
N PRO A 70 18.79 -14.40 -2.93
CA PRO A 70 20.24 -14.59 -3.11
C PRO A 70 20.84 -15.71 -2.23
N PHE A 71 20.20 -16.06 -1.12
CA PHE A 71 20.45 -17.27 -0.32
C PHE A 71 19.20 -17.64 0.50
N PRO A 72 19.01 -18.92 0.90
CA PRO A 72 17.87 -19.32 1.72
C PRO A 72 17.82 -18.53 3.04
N GLY A 73 16.64 -18.02 3.39
CA GLY A 73 16.47 -17.19 4.60
C GLY A 73 16.74 -15.70 4.38
N TRP A 74 17.18 -15.28 3.19
CA TRP A 74 17.36 -13.85 2.90
C TRP A 74 16.03 -13.10 2.91
N ILE A 75 16.02 -11.91 3.47
CA ILE A 75 14.87 -10.99 3.43
C ILE A 75 15.33 -9.66 2.87
N ASP A 76 14.47 -9.02 2.09
CA ASP A 76 14.72 -7.69 1.53
C ASP A 76 14.37 -6.57 2.53
N ASN A 77 13.54 -6.87 3.53
CA ASN A 77 12.97 -5.88 4.42
C ASN A 77 12.62 -6.45 5.81
N ILE A 78 13.03 -5.74 6.86
CA ILE A 78 12.73 -6.06 8.27
C ILE A 78 11.37 -5.47 8.69
N ASN A 79 10.75 -4.60 7.88
CA ASN A 79 9.47 -4.00 8.18
C ASN A 79 8.32 -5.02 8.05
N GLY A 80 7.55 -5.20 9.12
CA GLY A 80 6.39 -6.10 9.17
C GLY A 80 6.73 -7.48 9.76
N ILE A 81 5.95 -8.49 9.40
CA ILE A 81 6.08 -9.87 9.93
C ILE A 81 7.43 -10.50 9.56
N THR A 82 8.01 -10.09 8.43
CA THR A 82 9.30 -10.60 7.94
C THR A 82 10.46 -10.33 8.91
N GLY A 83 10.41 -9.23 9.66
CA GLY A 83 11.41 -8.94 10.70
C GLY A 83 11.33 -9.87 11.92
N THR A 84 10.16 -10.43 12.24
CA THR A 84 9.98 -11.33 13.38
C THR A 84 10.62 -12.71 13.15
N VAL A 85 10.79 -13.12 11.89
CA VAL A 85 11.36 -14.44 11.53
C VAL A 85 12.87 -14.51 11.80
N ILE A 86 13.58 -13.38 11.84
CA ILE A 86 15.04 -13.34 12.07
C ILE A 86 15.43 -13.50 13.54
N PHE A 87 14.56 -13.12 14.48
CA PHE A 87 14.91 -13.04 15.90
C PHE A 87 14.42 -14.23 16.75
N ASN A 88 14.33 -15.41 16.16
CA ASN A 88 14.00 -16.65 16.89
C ASN A 88 15.09 -17.70 16.69
#